data_AF-A0A7Y0BAG2-F1
#
_entry.id   AF-A0A7Y0BAG2-F1
#
_cell.length_a   1.000
_cell.length_b   1.000
_cell.length_c   1.000
_cell.angle_alpha   90.00
_cell.angle_beta   90.00
_cell.angle_gamma   90.00
#
_symmetry.space_group_name_H-M   'P 1'
#
loop_
_entity.id
_entity.type
_entity.pdbx_description
1 polymer ?
#
loop_
_entity_poly.entity_id
_entity_poly.type
_entity_poly.pdbx_seq_one_letter_code
_entity_poly.pdbx_strand_id
1 'polypeptide(L)'
;MRLNGLDDGTGGRGIVGGGAPDLRTAPEKKRAAANTIETELEPNTGKAAKWADEATTTAISTFGGWSVAAGLKTVDTTWNNQVKALLGRLAHEKGALRGTITTLNGQDVAVRSQLAGVRPISSISGY
;
A
#
# COMPACT_ATOMS: atom_id res chain seq x y z
N MET A 1 44.84 30.02 40.95
CA MET A 1 43.77 31.04 40.85
C MET A 1 42.46 30.41 41.30
N ARG A 2 41.70 31.07 42.17
CA ARG A 2 40.37 30.66 42.66
C ARG A 2 39.28 31.55 42.04
N LEU A 3 38.01 31.12 42.19
CA LEU A 3 36.70 31.84 42.09
C LEU A 3 36.01 31.74 40.72
N ASN A 4 34.72 31.41 40.50
CA ASN A 4 33.47 31.18 41.27
C ASN A 4 32.48 30.34 40.39
N GLY A 5 31.65 29.40 40.89
CA GLY A 5 30.28 29.62 41.41
C GLY A 5 29.26 29.84 40.26
N LEU A 6 28.32 28.94 39.94
CA LEU A 6 27.09 28.63 40.69
C LEU A 6 26.59 27.19 40.43
N ASP A 7 26.10 26.55 41.49
CA ASP A 7 25.19 25.41 41.48
C ASP A 7 23.79 25.97 41.80
N ASP A 8 22.77 25.61 41.01
CA ASP A 8 21.38 25.51 41.45
C ASP A 8 20.59 24.51 40.59
N GLY A 9 20.90 23.24 40.83
CA GLY A 9 19.98 22.10 40.74
C GLY A 9 18.74 22.19 39.83
N THR A 10 18.72 21.39 38.78
CA THR A 10 17.56 20.53 38.46
C THR A 10 18.07 19.30 37.72
N GLY A 11 18.18 18.19 38.46
CA GLY A 11 18.31 16.89 37.83
C GLY A 11 17.05 16.55 37.04
N GLY A 12 17.20 16.00 35.83
CA GLY A 12 16.07 15.42 35.13
C GLY A 12 16.26 15.29 33.63
N ARG A 13 16.53 14.04 33.20
CA ARG A 13 15.90 13.37 32.05
C ARG A 13 15.79 14.26 30.78
N GLY A 14 16.72 14.15 29.85
CA GLY A 14 16.67 13.08 28.87
C GLY A 14 15.32 13.04 28.14
N ILE A 15 15.17 13.79 27.05
CA ILE A 15 14.35 13.43 25.88
C ILE A 15 15.06 14.03 24.66
N VAL A 16 15.81 13.18 23.96
CA VAL A 16 16.11 13.37 22.55
C VAL A 16 14.79 13.64 21.83
N GLY A 17 14.72 14.74 21.08
CA GLY A 17 13.54 15.10 20.29
C GLY A 17 13.14 13.93 19.40
N GLY A 18 12.08 13.22 19.81
CA GLY A 18 11.47 12.16 19.03
C GLY A 18 10.63 12.77 17.92
N GLY A 19 11.28 13.18 16.84
CA GLY A 19 10.59 13.30 15.56
C GLY A 19 9.94 11.96 15.26
N ALA A 20 8.66 11.97 14.86
CA ALA A 20 7.98 10.76 14.42
C ALA A 20 8.88 10.05 13.38
N PRO A 21 9.07 8.72 13.46
CA PRO A 21 9.89 8.01 12.48
C PRO A 21 9.28 8.20 11.08
N ASP A 22 9.91 9.06 10.26
CA ASP A 22 9.58 9.19 8.84
C ASP A 22 10.25 8.04 8.08
N LEU A 23 9.76 6.83 8.32
CA LEU A 23 10.15 5.69 7.52
C LEU A 23 9.60 5.92 6.11
N ARG A 24 10.49 6.14 5.14
CA ARG A 24 10.17 6.34 3.70
C ARG A 24 9.31 5.23 3.08
N THR A 25 9.07 4.14 3.81
CA THR A 25 8.31 2.96 3.42
C THR A 25 6.79 3.12 3.55
N ALA A 26 6.29 4.18 4.20
CA ALA A 26 4.88 4.58 4.32
C ALA A 26 3.83 3.44 4.28
N PRO A 27 3.84 2.50 5.26
CA PRO A 27 2.96 1.33 5.26
C PRO A 27 1.47 1.68 5.25
N GLU A 28 1.07 2.73 5.98
CA GLU A 28 -0.32 3.21 6.05
C GLU A 28 -0.85 3.66 4.68
N LYS A 29 -0.02 4.34 3.89
CA LYS A 29 -0.39 4.76 2.53
C LYS A 29 -0.59 3.55 1.62
N LYS A 30 0.26 2.52 1.75
CA LYS A 30 0.12 1.27 0.99
C LYS A 30 -1.16 0.52 1.41
N ARG A 31 -1.51 0.54 2.70
CA ARG A 31 -2.74 -0.08 3.21
C ARG A 31 -3.98 0.63 2.69
N ALA A 32 -3.98 1.96 2.75
CA ALA A 32 -5.05 2.79 2.20
C ALA A 32 -5.25 2.51 0.70
N ALA A 33 -4.17 2.49 -0.08
CA ALA A 33 -4.24 2.19 -1.51
C ALA A 33 -4.79 0.78 -1.79
N ALA A 34 -4.35 -0.25 -1.05
CA ALA A 34 -4.87 -1.60 -1.19
C ALA A 34 -6.36 -1.69 -0.86
N ASN A 35 -6.81 -0.95 0.15
CA ASN A 35 -8.23 -0.87 0.52
C ASN A 35 -9.04 -0.15 -0.57
N THR A 36 -8.56 0.97 -1.11
CA THR A 36 -9.22 1.66 -2.23
C THR A 36 -9.36 0.75 -3.44
N ILE A 37 -8.34 -0.06 -3.76
CA ILE A 37 -8.45 -1.03 -4.85
C ILE A 37 -9.58 -2.04 -4.58
N GLU A 38 -9.65 -2.58 -3.37
CA GLU A 38 -10.65 -3.59 -3.00
C GLU A 38 -12.08 -3.07 -2.90
N THR A 39 -12.27 -1.90 -2.30
CA THR A 39 -13.60 -1.40 -1.95
C THR A 39 -14.20 -0.50 -3.02
N GLU A 40 -13.35 0.19 -3.79
CA GLU A 40 -13.79 1.15 -4.80
C GLU A 40 -13.47 0.68 -6.21
N LEU A 41 -12.20 0.39 -6.51
CA LEU A 41 -11.79 0.20 -7.91
C LEU A 41 -12.26 -1.12 -8.49
N GLU A 42 -12.05 -2.26 -7.82
CA GLU A 42 -12.51 -3.56 -8.28
C GLU A 42 -14.05 -3.59 -8.47
N PRO A 43 -14.88 -3.17 -7.50
CA PRO A 43 -16.34 -3.22 -7.64
C PRO A 43 -16.87 -2.23 -8.67
N ASN A 44 -16.38 -0.99 -8.68
CA ASN A 44 -16.86 0.02 -9.62
C ASN A 44 -16.45 -0.31 -11.06
N THR A 45 -15.25 -0.88 -11.27
CA THR A 45 -14.82 -1.38 -12.58
C THR A 45 -15.72 -2.51 -13.05
N GLY A 46 -16.02 -3.49 -12.18
CA GLY A 46 -16.93 -4.59 -12.51
C GLY A 46 -18.35 -4.10 -12.84
N LYS A 47 -18.87 -3.13 -12.09
CA LYS A 47 -20.19 -2.54 -12.34
C LYS A 47 -20.25 -1.78 -13.67
N ALA A 48 -19.24 -0.97 -13.96
CA ALA A 48 -19.15 -0.23 -15.21
C ALA A 48 -19.06 -1.19 -16.42
N ALA A 49 -18.29 -2.27 -16.28
CA ALA A 49 -18.19 -3.31 -17.31
C ALA A 49 -19.54 -3.98 -17.60
N LYS A 50 -20.28 -4.38 -16.55
CA LYS A 50 -21.59 -5.02 -16.71
C LYS A 50 -22.60 -4.13 -17.44
N TRP A 51 -22.60 -2.84 -17.16
CA TRP A 51 -23.47 -1.89 -17.86
C TRP A 51 -23.15 -1.83 -19.36
N ALA A 52 -21.87 -1.83 -19.72
CA ALA A 52 -21.44 -1.87 -21.12
C ALA A 52 -21.84 -3.18 -21.82
N ASP A 53 -21.76 -4.33 -21.12
CA ASP A 53 -22.19 -5.62 -21.66
C ASP A 53 -23.70 -5.65 -21.95
N GLU A 54 -24.53 -5.12 -21.04
CA GLU A 54 -25.98 -5.06 -21.20
C GLU A 54 -26.39 -4.19 -22.40
N ALA A 55 -25.77 -3.02 -22.55
CA ALA A 55 -26.00 -2.12 -23.68
C ALA A 55 -25.55 -2.77 -25.01
N THR A 56 -24.38 -3.40 -25.02
CA THR A 56 -23.81 -4.03 -26.23
C THR A 56 -24.62 -5.27 -26.64
N THR A 57 -25.04 -6.09 -25.67
CA THR A 57 -25.91 -7.26 -25.91
C THR A 57 -27.24 -6.84 -26.53
N THR A 58 -27.84 -5.77 -26.02
CA THR A 58 -29.09 -5.21 -26.57
C THR A 58 -28.89 -4.79 -28.03
N ALA A 59 -27.82 -4.06 -28.33
CA ALA A 59 -27.50 -3.64 -29.69
C ALA A 59 -27.25 -4.83 -30.63
N ILE A 60 -26.51 -5.85 -30.19
CA ILE A 60 -26.27 -7.09 -30.96
C ILE A 60 -27.59 -7.76 -31.34
N SER A 61 -28.55 -7.82 -30.41
CA SER A 61 -29.87 -8.39 -30.65
C SER A 61 -30.67 -7.56 -31.67
N THR A 62 -30.70 -6.23 -31.51
CA THR A 62 -31.39 -5.31 -32.43
C THR A 62 -30.87 -5.41 -33.87
N PHE A 63 -29.57 -5.61 -34.05
CA PHE A 63 -28.95 -5.76 -35.37
C PHE A 63 -28.84 -7.20 -35.86
N GLY A 64 -29.59 -8.14 -35.26
CA GLY A 64 -29.57 -9.55 -35.63
C GLY A 64 -29.74 -9.78 -37.13
N GLY A 65 -28.83 -10.56 -37.74
CA GLY A 65 -28.81 -10.83 -39.18
C GLY A 65 -28.04 -9.81 -40.03
N TRP A 66 -27.59 -8.70 -39.44
CA TRP A 66 -26.78 -7.69 -40.11
C TRP A 66 -25.29 -7.90 -39.79
N SER A 67 -24.41 -7.48 -40.70
CA SER A 67 -22.95 -7.57 -40.50
C SER A 67 -22.47 -6.80 -39.26
N VAL A 68 -23.14 -5.71 -38.90
CA VAL A 68 -22.81 -4.91 -37.70
C VAL A 68 -22.94 -5.72 -36.41
N ALA A 69 -23.87 -6.68 -36.32
CA ALA A 69 -23.99 -7.54 -35.14
C ALA A 69 -22.75 -8.44 -34.95
N ALA A 70 -22.12 -8.90 -36.04
CA ALA A 70 -20.86 -9.66 -35.96
C ALA A 70 -19.69 -8.78 -35.49
N GLY A 71 -19.64 -7.53 -35.97
CA GLY A 71 -18.69 -6.53 -35.49
C GLY A 71 -18.86 -6.24 -33.99
N LEU A 72 -20.10 -6.01 -33.55
CA LEU A 72 -20.41 -5.77 -32.14
C LEU A 72 -20.06 -6.95 -31.23
N LYS A 73 -20.30 -8.20 -31.67
CA LYS A 73 -19.85 -9.40 -30.91
C LYS A 73 -18.33 -9.45 -30.71
N THR A 74 -17.58 -9.00 -31.71
CA THR A 74 -16.11 -8.93 -31.64
C THR A 74 -15.66 -7.87 -30.65
N VAL A 75 -16.32 -6.70 -30.68
CA VAL A 75 -16.09 -5.62 -29.71
C VAL A 75 -16.41 -6.08 -28.29
N ASP A 76 -17.56 -6.72 -28.08
CA ASP A 76 -18.01 -7.27 -26.80
C ASP A 76 -17.01 -8.28 -26.22
N THR A 77 -16.54 -9.21 -27.05
CA THR A 77 -15.51 -10.19 -26.65
C THR A 77 -14.21 -9.50 -26.24
N THR A 78 -13.79 -8.49 -27.01
CA THR A 78 -12.55 -7.75 -26.76
C THR A 78 -12.64 -6.95 -25.46
N TRP A 79 -13.77 -6.26 -25.25
CA TRP A 79 -14.09 -5.52 -24.04
C TRP A 79 -14.02 -6.43 -22.80
N ASN A 80 -14.70 -7.58 -22.84
CA ASN A 80 -14.70 -8.56 -21.76
C ASN A 80 -13.29 -9.03 -21.39
N ASN A 81 -12.45 -9.29 -22.39
CA ASN A 81 -11.04 -9.65 -22.16
C ASN A 81 -10.24 -8.53 -21.50
N GLN A 82 -10.45 -7.28 -21.92
CA GLN A 82 -9.79 -6.11 -21.33
C GLN A 82 -10.23 -5.87 -19.88
N VAL A 83 -11.52 -5.97 -19.59
CA VAL A 83 -12.07 -5.87 -18.23
C VAL A 83 -11.47 -6.95 -17.33
N LYS A 84 -11.42 -8.20 -17.81
CA LYS A 84 -10.81 -9.32 -17.07
C LYS A 84 -9.34 -9.06 -16.77
N ALA A 85 -8.58 -8.58 -17.76
CA ALA A 85 -7.16 -8.25 -17.58
C ALA A 85 -6.97 -7.12 -16.56
N LEU A 86 -7.82 -6.08 -16.62
CA LEU A 86 -7.78 -4.96 -15.68
C LEU A 86 -8.09 -5.39 -14.24
N LEU A 87 -9.17 -6.15 -14.03
CA LEU A 87 -9.51 -6.69 -12.72
C LEU A 87 -8.42 -7.62 -12.17
N GLY A 88 -7.81 -8.44 -13.03
CA GLY A 88 -6.66 -9.26 -12.66
C GLY A 88 -5.46 -8.42 -12.21
N ARG A 89 -5.18 -7.31 -12.91
CA ARG A 89 -4.09 -6.38 -12.53
C ARG A 89 -4.37 -5.69 -11.20
N LEU A 90 -5.60 -5.20 -10.98
CA LEU A 90 -6.01 -4.59 -9.71
C LEU A 90 -5.85 -5.58 -8.54
N ALA A 91 -6.31 -6.82 -8.72
CA ALA A 91 -6.16 -7.86 -7.70
C ALA A 91 -4.68 -8.16 -7.38
N HIS A 92 -3.83 -8.22 -8.40
CA HIS A 92 -2.39 -8.39 -8.23
C HIS A 92 -1.75 -7.21 -7.48
N GLU A 93 -2.06 -5.96 -7.88
CA GLU A 93 -1.54 -4.75 -7.23
C GLU A 93 -1.97 -4.67 -5.75
N LYS A 94 -3.24 -4.96 -5.44
CA LYS A 94 -3.74 -5.09 -4.07
C LYS A 94 -2.93 -6.12 -3.26
N GLY A 95 -2.70 -7.29 -3.85
CA GLY A 95 -1.91 -8.36 -3.23
C GLY A 95 -0.46 -7.93 -2.96
N ALA A 96 0.19 -7.29 -3.94
CA ALA A 96 1.56 -6.81 -3.83
C ALA A 96 1.71 -5.71 -2.76
N LEU A 97 0.74 -4.78 -2.68
CA LEU A 97 0.71 -3.74 -1.63
C LEU A 97 0.60 -4.37 -0.24
N ARG A 98 -0.30 -5.34 -0.06
CA ARG A 98 -0.45 -6.07 1.20
C ARG A 98 0.81 -6.85 1.57
N GLY A 99 1.39 -7.57 0.62
CA GLY A 99 2.64 -8.33 0.84
C GLY A 99 3.83 -7.45 1.19
N THR A 100 3.93 -6.27 0.59
CA THR A 100 4.96 -5.28 0.92
C THR A 100 4.84 -4.81 2.37
N ILE A 101 3.63 -4.53 2.85
CA ILE A 101 3.39 -4.13 4.24
C ILE A 101 3.85 -5.22 5.20
N THR A 102 3.48 -6.49 4.95
CA THR A 102 3.90 -7.62 5.78
C THR A 102 5.42 -7.77 5.81
N THR A 103 6.08 -7.60 4.67
CA THR A 103 7.55 -7.69 4.56
C THR A 103 8.24 -6.60 5.39
N LEU A 104 7.79 -5.35 5.24
CA LEU A 104 8.35 -4.21 5.95
C LEU A 104 8.18 -4.36 7.47
N ASN A 105 6.99 -4.74 7.92
CA ASN A 105 6.73 -4.97 9.34
C ASN A 105 7.62 -6.10 9.91
N GLY A 106 7.83 -7.17 9.14
CA GLY A 106 8.74 -8.25 9.53
C GLY A 106 10.18 -7.79 9.66
N GLN A 107 10.66 -6.96 8.73
CA GLN A 107 12.00 -6.36 8.78
C GLN A 107 12.16 -5.44 10.00
N ASP A 108 11.17 -4.59 10.30
CA ASP A 108 11.21 -3.69 11.44
C ASP A 108 11.31 -4.47 12.77
N VAL A 109 10.53 -5.55 12.92
CA VAL A 109 10.59 -6.43 14.10
C VAL A 109 11.96 -7.11 14.22
N ALA A 110 12.50 -7.62 13.11
CA ALA A 110 13.80 -8.27 13.11
C ALA A 110 14.94 -7.30 13.49
N VAL A 111 14.95 -6.10 12.91
CA VAL A 111 15.93 -5.05 13.24
C VAL A 111 15.82 -4.64 14.70
N ARG A 112 14.60 -4.45 15.22
CA ARG A 112 14.38 -4.14 16.64
C ARG A 112 14.91 -5.23 17.56
N SER A 113 14.68 -6.50 17.23
CA SER A 113 15.17 -7.64 17.99
C SER A 113 16.71 -7.70 18.02
N GLN A 114 17.35 -7.47 16.86
CA GLN A 114 18.81 -7.40 16.76
C GLN A 114 19.36 -6.27 17.63
N LEU A 115 18.80 -5.06 17.54
CA LEU A 115 19.24 -3.92 18.33
C LEU A 115 19.09 -4.14 19.83
N ALA A 116 17.99 -4.73 20.28
CA ALA A 116 17.77 -5.07 21.69
C ALA A 116 18.79 -6.12 22.22
N GLY A 117 19.30 -6.97 21.33
CA GLY A 117 20.36 -7.94 21.64
C GLY A 117 21.76 -7.34 21.73
N VAL A 118 21.99 -6.15 21.16
CA VAL A 118 23.27 -5.44 21.26
C VAL A 118 23.40 -4.81 22.65
N ARG A 119 24.24 -5.39 23.51
CA ARG A 119 24.66 -4.73 24.76
C ARG A 119 25.72 -3.68 24.44
N PRO A 120 25.58 -2.43 24.90
CA PRO A 120 26.66 -1.45 24.76
C PRO A 120 27.90 -1.95 25.50
N ILE A 121 29.04 -1.98 24.82
CA ILE A 121 30.34 -2.21 25.45
C ILE A 121 30.67 -0.95 26.25
N SER A 122 30.40 -0.96 27.54
CA SER A 122 30.88 0.09 28.45
C SER A 122 32.37 -0.13 28.71
N SER A 123 33.25 0.55 27.98
CA SER A 123 34.65 0.71 28.37
C SER A 123 34.84 2.02 29.16
N ILE A 124 34.41 2.02 30.41
CA ILE A 124 34.95 2.93 31.43
C ILE A 124 35.23 2.09 32.69
N SER A 125 36.39 1.45 32.68
CA SER A 125 37.01 0.91 33.88
C SER A 125 38.50 1.10 33.68
N GLY A 126 39.07 2.04 34.44
CA GLY A 126 40.49 2.35 34.38
C GLY A 126 40.80 3.84 34.40
N TYR A 127 40.36 4.55 35.45
CA TYR A 127 41.13 5.61 36.11
C TYR A 127 40.81 5.58 37.60
#